data_AF-A0A0R2KBJ8-F1
#
_entry.id   AF-A0A0R2KBJ8-F1
#
_cell.length_a   1.000
_cell.length_b   1.000
_cell.length_c   1.000
_cell.angle_alpha   90.00
_cell.angle_beta   90.00
_cell.angle_gamma   90.00
#
_symmetry.space_group_name_H-M   'P 1'
#
loop_
_entity.id
_entity.type
_entity.pdbx_description
1 polymer ?
#
loop_
_entity_poly.entity_id
_entity_poly.type
_entity_poly.pdbx_seq_one_letter_code
_entity_poly.pdbx_strand_id
1 'polypeptide(L)'
;MMAQVVINGLTGYLILTGNLSIGVFFSIGNFASLIFSELVVLNQNTTMIQSAKDLNNKLLVELKPVNNKENGQNNIANFAKLSIVKLQEHFSNGEVVSYPDITIKSGEKILLSGDSGTGKSTLFKLILGELKPTEGKIIFKDKNGQQIHPDLAKIGCIPQDPTLFPGTIKENITMFNNKLDGEAEEVAKKMQLGTDLKNA
;
A
#
# COMPACT_ATOMS: atom_id res chain seq x y z
N MET A 1 -18.31 42.73 12.91
CA MET A 1 -18.19 43.62 14.10
C MET A 1 -18.80 45.00 13.86
N MET A 2 -18.41 45.77 12.83
CA MET A 2 -19.03 47.09 12.55
C MET A 2 -20.56 47.06 12.39
N ALA A 3 -21.11 46.07 11.69
CA ALA A 3 -22.55 45.92 11.52
C ALA A 3 -23.30 45.71 12.86
N GLN A 4 -22.71 44.96 13.80
CA GLN A 4 -23.29 44.70 15.11
C GLN A 4 -23.29 45.97 15.98
N VAL A 5 -22.25 46.79 15.87
CA VAL A 5 -22.17 48.11 16.52
C VAL A 5 -23.25 49.05 15.99
N VAL A 6 -23.47 49.06 14.67
CA VAL A 6 -24.53 49.87 14.05
C VAL A 6 -25.93 49.43 14.48
N ILE A 7 -26.20 48.12 14.51
CA ILE A 7 -27.49 47.56 14.96
C ILE A 7 -27.76 47.91 16.43
N ASN A 8 -26.77 47.75 17.30
CA ASN A 8 -26.90 48.09 18.71
C ASN A 8 -27.06 49.61 18.91
N GLY A 9 -26.35 50.43 18.13
CA GLY A 9 -26.49 51.89 18.17
C GLY A 9 -27.87 52.37 17.74
N LEU A 10 -28.42 51.82 16.66
CA LEU A 10 -29.78 52.13 16.19
C LEU A 10 -30.86 51.67 17.18
N THR A 11 -30.66 50.49 17.77
CA THR A 11 -31.55 49.96 18.81
C THR A 11 -31.54 50.85 20.06
N GLY A 12 -30.35 51.32 20.47
CA GLY A 12 -30.22 52.28 21.57
C GLY A 12 -30.92 53.61 21.29
N TYR A 13 -30.80 54.14 20.08
CA TYR A 13 -31.50 55.36 19.66
C TYR A 13 -33.03 55.21 19.75
N LEU A 14 -33.58 54.09 19.26
CA LEU A 14 -35.02 53.84 19.28
C LEU A 14 -35.59 53.68 20.70
N ILE A 15 -34.81 53.14 21.64
CA ILE A 15 -35.16 53.08 23.06
C ILE A 15 -35.21 54.49 23.67
N LEU A 16 -34.23 55.35 23.35
CA LEU A 16 -34.21 56.74 23.82
C LEU A 16 -35.40 57.56 23.28
N THR A 17 -35.91 57.23 22.08
CA THR A 17 -37.13 57.85 21.53
C THR A 17 -38.44 57.30 22.11
N GLY A 18 -38.39 56.31 23.03
CA GLY A 18 -39.56 55.72 23.68
C GLY A 18 -40.33 54.69 22.84
N ASN A 19 -39.82 54.32 21.66
CA ASN A 19 -40.49 53.42 20.71
C ASN A 19 -40.25 51.93 21.01
N LEU A 20 -39.27 51.58 21.84
CA LEU A 20 -38.90 50.20 22.17
C LEU A 20 -38.64 50.00 23.67
N SER A 21 -38.96 48.79 24.16
CA SER A 21 -38.65 48.38 25.53
C SER A 21 -37.17 48.03 25.67
N ILE A 22 -36.59 48.28 26.85
CA ILE A 22 -35.19 47.99 27.16
C ILE A 22 -34.85 46.49 27.02
N GLY A 23 -35.83 45.60 27.22
CA GLY A 23 -35.66 44.15 27.04
C GLY A 23 -35.37 43.75 25.58
N VAL A 24 -35.86 44.53 24.61
CA VAL A 24 -35.65 44.30 23.18
C VAL A 24 -34.18 44.48 22.79
N PHE A 25 -33.45 45.34 23.51
CA PHE A 25 -32.01 45.53 23.31
C PHE A 25 -31.22 44.23 23.49
N PHE A 26 -31.48 43.52 24.59
CA PHE A 26 -30.79 42.27 24.91
C PHE A 26 -31.12 41.17 23.91
N SER A 27 -32.38 41.07 23.47
CA SER A 27 -32.80 40.10 22.46
C SER A 27 -32.12 40.36 21.11
N ILE A 28 -32.15 41.60 20.61
CA ILE A 28 -31.53 41.96 19.33
C ILE A 28 -30.01 41.74 19.37
N GLY A 29 -29.35 42.13 20.46
CA GLY A 29 -27.92 41.90 20.64
C GLY A 29 -27.55 40.43 20.60
N ASN A 30 -28.34 39.57 21.26
CA ASN A 30 -28.14 38.12 21.27
C ASN A 30 -28.39 37.51 19.87
N PHE A 31 -29.50 37.85 19.22
CA PHE A 31 -29.80 37.37 17.87
C PHE A 31 -28.72 37.78 16.85
N ALA A 32 -28.26 39.04 16.91
CA ALA A 32 -27.19 39.50 16.06
C ALA A 32 -25.90 38.69 16.32
N SER A 33 -25.56 38.48 17.59
CA SER A 33 -24.37 37.70 17.96
C SER A 33 -24.42 36.27 17.43
N LEU A 34 -25.57 35.58 17.56
CA LEU A 34 -25.76 34.22 17.04
C LEU A 34 -25.60 34.15 15.52
N ILE A 35 -26.20 35.10 14.78
CA ILE A 35 -26.07 35.14 13.32
C ILE A 35 -24.61 35.37 12.90
N PHE A 36 -23.93 36.33 13.53
CA PHE A 36 -22.55 36.65 13.15
C PHE A 36 -21.55 35.56 13.56
N SER A 37 -21.77 34.86 14.68
CA SER A 37 -20.88 33.76 15.08
C SER A 37 -20.96 32.59 14.09
N GLU A 38 -22.17 32.24 13.64
CA GLU A 38 -22.34 31.15 12.67
C GLU A 38 -21.74 31.49 11.31
N LEU A 39 -21.77 32.77 10.89
CA LEU A 39 -21.09 33.21 9.66
C LEU A 39 -19.57 33.01 9.72
N VAL A 40 -18.95 33.16 10.89
CA VAL A 40 -17.51 32.92 11.08
C VAL A 40 -17.23 31.41 11.05
N VAL A 41 -18.06 30.59 11.70
CA VAL A 41 -17.94 29.13 11.70
C VAL A 41 -18.06 28.56 10.27
N LEU A 42 -18.95 29.09 9.43
CA LEU A 42 -19.06 28.68 8.03
C LEU A 42 -17.77 28.92 7.22
N ASN A 43 -17.07 30.03 7.50
CA ASN A 43 -15.78 30.29 6.87
C ASN A 43 -14.73 29.26 7.31
N GLN A 44 -14.66 28.94 8.60
CA GLN A 44 -13.74 27.93 9.13
C GLN A 44 -14.03 26.53 8.58
N ASN A 45 -15.32 26.15 8.49
CA ASN A 45 -15.75 24.89 7.91
C ASN A 45 -15.40 24.79 6.42
N THR A 46 -15.46 25.91 5.69
CA THR A 46 -15.05 25.94 4.28
C THR A 46 -13.55 25.67 4.13
N THR A 47 -12.71 26.27 4.98
CA THR A 47 -11.27 25.97 5.02
C THR A 47 -11.00 24.50 5.34
N MET A 48 -11.77 23.92 6.28
CA MET A 48 -11.66 22.50 6.62
C MET A 48 -12.08 21.59 5.46
N ILE A 49 -13.15 21.93 4.75
CA ILE A 49 -13.59 21.19 3.55
C ILE A 49 -12.52 21.25 2.47
N GLN A 50 -11.89 22.41 2.25
CA GLN A 50 -10.83 22.56 1.27
C GLN A 50 -9.61 21.70 1.60
N SER A 51 -9.12 21.73 2.85
CA SER A 51 -7.95 20.93 3.25
C SER A 51 -8.24 19.42 3.22
N ALA A 52 -9.44 19.00 3.60
CA ALA A 52 -9.86 17.60 3.50
C ALA A 52 -10.01 17.14 2.05
N LYS A 53 -10.49 18.01 1.15
CA LYS A 53 -10.65 17.71 -0.28
C LYS A 53 -9.32 17.39 -0.94
N ASP A 54 -8.26 18.13 -0.64
CA ASP A 54 -6.92 17.87 -1.18
C ASP A 54 -6.35 16.54 -0.72
N LEU A 55 -6.49 16.22 0.58
CA LEU A 55 -6.10 14.93 1.12
C LEU A 55 -6.91 13.79 0.48
N ASN A 56 -8.23 13.96 0.38
CA ASN A 56 -9.11 12.96 -0.21
C ASN A 56 -8.76 12.70 -1.68
N ASN A 57 -8.45 13.75 -2.45
CA ASN A 57 -7.99 13.59 -3.83
C ASN A 57 -6.69 12.79 -3.94
N LYS A 58 -5.72 13.03 -3.04
CA LYS A 58 -4.47 12.24 -2.99
C LYS A 58 -4.76 10.79 -2.64
N LEU A 59 -5.60 10.55 -1.62
CA LEU A 59 -6.02 9.20 -1.25
C LEU A 59 -6.74 8.49 -2.41
N LEU A 60 -7.64 9.15 -3.14
CA LEU A 60 -8.32 8.56 -4.30
C LEU A 60 -7.34 8.18 -5.42
N VAL A 61 -6.23 8.91 -5.57
CA VAL A 61 -5.18 8.60 -6.55
C VAL A 61 -4.33 7.41 -6.10
N GLU A 62 -4.00 7.31 -4.81
CA GLU A 62 -3.20 6.21 -4.25
C GLU A 62 -4.01 4.93 -4.05
N LEU A 63 -5.28 5.06 -3.68
CA LEU A 63 -6.25 3.97 -3.56
C LEU A 63 -6.79 3.48 -4.91
N LYS A 64 -6.17 3.89 -6.04
CA LYS A 64 -6.44 3.23 -7.33
C LYS A 64 -6.39 1.73 -7.07
N PRO A 65 -7.49 1.00 -7.36
CA PRO A 65 -7.56 -0.40 -7.01
C PRO A 65 -6.34 -1.06 -7.60
N VAL A 66 -5.52 -1.67 -6.75
CA VAL A 66 -4.51 -2.64 -7.19
C VAL A 66 -5.32 -3.59 -8.05
N ASN A 67 -5.07 -3.52 -9.36
CA ASN A 67 -5.83 -4.28 -10.34
C ASN A 67 -5.36 -5.73 -10.21
N ASN A 68 -5.74 -6.37 -9.10
CA ASN A 68 -5.62 -7.80 -8.84
C ASN A 68 -6.64 -8.57 -9.69
N LYS A 69 -6.90 -8.07 -10.90
CA LYS A 69 -7.30 -8.88 -12.03
C LYS A 69 -6.05 -9.46 -12.69
N GLU A 70 -5.18 -10.08 -11.90
CA GLU A 70 -4.58 -11.29 -12.42
C GLU A 70 -5.68 -12.35 -12.38
N ASN A 71 -6.43 -12.40 -13.49
CA ASN A 71 -7.02 -13.62 -14.01
C ASN A 71 -5.89 -14.63 -14.35
N GLY A 72 -4.96 -14.86 -13.42
CA GLY A 72 -4.03 -15.97 -13.45
C GLY A 72 -4.88 -17.21 -13.23
N GLN A 73 -5.38 -17.79 -14.33
CA GLN A 73 -6.07 -19.07 -14.30
C GLN A 73 -5.22 -20.05 -13.48
N ASN A 74 -5.72 -20.33 -12.28
CA ASN A 74 -5.15 -21.18 -11.24
C ASN A 74 -4.52 -22.44 -11.83
N ASN A 75 -3.20 -22.48 -12.05
CA ASN A 75 -2.56 -23.73 -12.52
C ASN A 75 -1.05 -23.84 -12.25
N ILE A 76 -0.53 -23.28 -11.15
CA ILE A 76 0.82 -23.66 -10.66
C ILE A 76 0.88 -25.16 -10.34
N ALA A 77 -0.26 -25.76 -9.95
CA ALA A 77 -0.38 -27.22 -9.77
C ALA A 77 0.08 -28.03 -11.01
N ASN A 78 -0.02 -27.42 -12.20
CA ASN A 78 0.39 -28.02 -13.46
C ASN A 78 1.67 -27.40 -14.04
N PHE A 79 2.46 -26.66 -13.25
CA PHE A 79 3.75 -26.14 -13.69
C PHE A 79 4.65 -27.26 -14.23
N ALA A 80 5.17 -27.06 -15.44
CA ALA A 80 6.09 -28.00 -16.08
C ALA A 80 7.44 -27.38 -16.38
N LYS A 81 7.50 -26.11 -16.78
CA LYS A 81 8.76 -25.42 -17.05
C LYS A 81 8.66 -23.89 -17.03
N LEU A 82 9.78 -23.26 -16.72
CA LEU A 82 10.06 -21.84 -16.88
C LEU A 82 11.07 -21.66 -18.01
N SER A 83 10.83 -20.72 -18.92
CA SER A 83 11.74 -20.39 -20.01
C SER A 83 12.05 -18.90 -20.02
N ILE A 84 13.33 -18.57 -20.03
CA ILE A 84 13.89 -17.23 -20.22
C ILE A 84 14.23 -17.10 -21.70
N VAL A 85 13.75 -16.04 -22.37
CA VAL A 85 13.98 -15.80 -23.79
C VAL A 85 14.37 -14.34 -24.02
N LYS A 86 15.59 -14.13 -24.52
CA LYS A 86 16.21 -12.84 -24.87
C LYS A 86 16.08 -11.79 -23.78
N LEU A 87 16.21 -12.21 -22.53
CA LEU A 87 15.90 -11.38 -21.38
C LEU A 87 17.00 -10.35 -21.14
N GLN A 88 16.62 -9.07 -21.14
CA GLN A 88 17.52 -7.97 -20.79
C GLN A 88 16.83 -6.96 -19.88
N GLU A 89 17.62 -6.34 -19.02
CA GLU A 89 17.18 -5.24 -18.16
C GLU A 89 18.11 -4.03 -18.28
N HIS A 90 17.51 -2.87 -18.50
CA HIS A 90 18.23 -1.59 -18.66
C HIS A 90 18.02 -0.75 -17.40
N PHE A 91 19.13 -0.40 -16.76
CA PHE A 91 19.12 0.42 -15.55
C PHE A 91 19.24 1.91 -15.90
N SER A 92 18.73 2.77 -15.03
CA SER A 92 18.77 4.24 -15.21
C SER A 92 20.18 4.82 -15.29
N ASN A 93 21.18 4.09 -14.78
CA ASN A 93 22.60 4.45 -14.87
C ASN A 93 23.23 4.09 -16.23
N GLY A 94 22.45 3.52 -17.16
CA GLY A 94 22.90 3.09 -18.49
C GLY A 94 23.47 1.66 -18.53
N GLU A 95 23.53 0.95 -17.41
CA GLU A 95 23.96 -0.45 -17.40
C GLU A 95 22.87 -1.34 -18.02
N VAL A 96 23.31 -2.32 -18.81
CA VAL A 96 22.44 -3.32 -19.43
C VAL A 96 22.90 -4.69 -18.98
N VAL A 97 21.98 -5.46 -18.39
CA VAL A 97 22.23 -6.84 -18.00
C VAL A 97 21.44 -7.76 -18.91
N SER A 98 22.15 -8.64 -19.62
CA SER A 98 21.57 -9.66 -20.50
C SER A 98 21.68 -11.04 -19.86
N TYR A 99 20.64 -11.85 -20.00
CA TYR A 99 20.60 -13.21 -19.48
C TYR A 99 20.51 -14.23 -20.62
N PRO A 100 21.16 -15.40 -20.47
CA PRO A 100 21.08 -16.46 -21.46
C PRO A 100 19.68 -17.07 -21.54
N ASP A 101 19.33 -17.55 -22.73
CA ASP A 101 18.12 -18.34 -22.95
C ASP A 101 18.23 -19.67 -22.20
N ILE A 102 17.42 -19.82 -21.14
CA ILE A 102 17.43 -21.00 -20.27
C ILE A 102 16.01 -21.54 -20.16
N THR A 103 15.88 -22.87 -20.14
CA THR A 103 14.63 -23.54 -19.77
C THR A 103 14.87 -24.42 -18.56
N ILE A 104 14.11 -24.18 -17.50
CA ILE A 104 14.12 -24.89 -16.24
C ILE A 104 12.86 -25.76 -16.18
N LYS A 105 13.01 -27.08 -16.02
CA LYS A 105 11.88 -28.01 -15.90
C LYS A 105 11.52 -28.24 -14.43
N SER A 106 10.28 -28.65 -14.20
CA SER A 106 9.81 -29.06 -12.88
C SER A 106 10.69 -30.19 -12.32
N GLY A 107 11.11 -30.04 -11.07
CA GLY A 107 12.00 -30.96 -10.37
C GLY A 107 13.50 -30.74 -10.61
N GLU A 108 13.90 -29.86 -11.53
CA GLU A 108 15.31 -29.52 -11.72
C GLU A 108 15.83 -28.64 -10.58
N LYS A 109 17.08 -28.89 -10.19
CA LYS A 109 17.83 -28.05 -9.26
C LYS A 109 18.93 -27.36 -10.05
N ILE A 110 18.93 -26.03 -10.03
CA ILE A 110 19.86 -25.24 -10.82
C ILE A 110 20.69 -24.38 -9.87
N LEU A 111 22.00 -24.40 -10.09
CA LEU A 111 22.94 -23.49 -9.46
C LEU A 111 23.17 -22.31 -10.41
N LEU A 112 22.86 -21.11 -9.95
CA LEU A 112 23.26 -19.87 -10.60
C LEU A 112 24.50 -19.32 -9.90
N SER A 113 25.63 -19.30 -10.60
CA SER A 113 26.90 -18.77 -10.08
C SER A 113 27.39 -17.58 -10.90
N GLY A 114 28.25 -16.76 -10.28
CA GLY A 114 28.87 -15.59 -10.90
C GLY A 114 29.25 -14.55 -9.85
N ASP A 115 30.16 -13.64 -10.20
CA ASP A 115 30.69 -12.60 -9.31
C ASP A 115 29.62 -11.65 -8.77
N SER A 116 29.91 -10.95 -7.67
CA SER A 116 29.00 -9.91 -7.17
C SER A 116 28.77 -8.83 -8.24
N GLY A 117 27.54 -8.34 -8.35
CA GLY A 117 27.18 -7.33 -9.36
C GLY A 117 26.77 -7.87 -10.73
N THR A 118 26.86 -9.18 -10.99
CA THR A 118 26.47 -9.77 -12.29
C THR A 118 24.95 -9.83 -12.56
N GLY A 119 24.11 -9.29 -11.66
CA GLY A 119 22.66 -9.26 -11.85
C GLY A 119 21.88 -10.49 -11.36
N LYS A 120 22.48 -11.40 -10.58
CA LYS A 120 21.78 -12.59 -10.05
C LYS A 120 20.51 -12.24 -9.27
N SER A 121 20.60 -11.29 -8.35
CA SER A 121 19.43 -10.84 -7.57
C SER A 121 18.39 -10.17 -8.46
N THR A 122 18.82 -9.44 -9.49
CA THR A 122 17.94 -8.86 -10.50
C THR A 122 17.19 -9.93 -11.28
N LEU A 123 17.84 -11.04 -11.65
CA LEU A 123 17.17 -12.16 -12.31
C LEU A 123 16.04 -12.74 -11.44
N PHE A 124 16.27 -12.91 -10.13
CA PHE A 124 15.21 -13.37 -9.23
C PHE A 124 14.04 -12.39 -9.17
N LYS A 125 14.31 -11.08 -9.09
CA LYS A 125 13.28 -10.04 -9.12
C LYS A 125 12.46 -10.05 -10.42
N LEU A 126 13.12 -10.30 -11.56
CA LEU A 126 12.45 -10.44 -12.87
C LEU A 126 11.56 -11.70 -12.89
N ILE A 127 12.04 -12.83 -12.36
CA ILE A 127 11.25 -14.09 -12.27
C ILE A 127 10.04 -13.92 -11.35
N LEU A 128 10.20 -13.21 -10.24
CA LEU A 128 9.14 -12.91 -9.26
C LEU A 128 8.20 -11.78 -9.70
N GLY A 129 8.43 -11.16 -10.87
CA GLY A 129 7.62 -10.07 -11.39
C GLY A 129 7.76 -8.75 -10.62
N GLU A 130 8.70 -8.64 -9.69
CA GLU A 130 9.03 -7.39 -8.98
C GLU A 130 9.64 -6.35 -9.93
N LEU A 131 10.35 -6.83 -10.96
CA LEU A 131 10.86 -6.02 -12.06
C LEU A 131 10.23 -6.48 -13.38
N LYS A 132 10.00 -5.53 -14.29
CA LYS A 132 9.57 -5.83 -15.65
C LYS A 132 10.78 -5.73 -16.57
N PRO A 133 11.08 -6.77 -17.37
CA PRO A 133 12.21 -6.71 -18.26
C PRO A 133 12.03 -5.62 -19.33
N THR A 134 13.12 -4.95 -19.66
CA THR A 134 13.17 -4.01 -20.77
C THR A 134 13.08 -4.72 -22.12
N GLU A 135 13.74 -5.87 -22.26
CA GLU A 135 13.64 -6.73 -23.44
C GLU A 135 13.44 -8.21 -23.08
N GLY A 136 12.85 -8.96 -24.02
CA GLY A 136 12.60 -10.38 -23.85
C GLY A 136 11.42 -10.68 -22.93
N LYS A 137 11.38 -11.92 -22.43
CA LYS A 137 10.28 -12.39 -21.55
C LYS A 137 10.65 -13.64 -20.76
N ILE A 138 9.95 -13.80 -19.64
CA ILE A 138 9.92 -15.02 -18.83
C ILE A 138 8.58 -15.69 -19.08
N ILE A 139 8.61 -16.97 -19.43
CA ILE A 139 7.45 -17.74 -19.87
C ILE A 139 7.29 -18.95 -18.96
N PHE A 140 6.16 -19.05 -18.29
CA PHE A 140 5.78 -20.26 -17.55
C PHE A 140 4.88 -21.12 -18.44
N LYS A 141 5.11 -22.44 -18.43
CA LYS A 141 4.28 -23.40 -19.18
C LYS A 141 3.77 -24.52 -18.29
N ASP A 142 2.55 -24.96 -18.58
CA ASP A 142 1.95 -26.12 -17.95
C ASP A 142 2.43 -27.45 -18.57
N LYS A 143 2.00 -28.57 -18.01
CA LYS A 143 2.28 -29.92 -18.51
C LYS A 143 1.77 -30.17 -19.94
N ASN A 144 0.78 -29.41 -20.40
CA ASN A 144 0.25 -29.46 -21.77
C ASN A 144 1.03 -28.56 -22.74
N GLY A 145 2.04 -27.83 -22.26
CA GLY A 145 2.85 -26.91 -23.05
C GLY A 145 2.21 -25.54 -23.28
N GLN A 146 1.05 -25.27 -22.69
CA GLN A 146 0.36 -23.98 -22.79
C GLN A 146 1.04 -22.96 -21.87
N GLN A 147 1.11 -21.71 -22.33
CA GLN A 147 1.64 -20.62 -21.51
C GLN A 147 0.65 -20.29 -20.39
N ILE A 148 1.16 -20.22 -19.16
CA ILE A 148 0.39 -19.89 -17.97
C ILE A 148 0.93 -18.61 -17.32
N HIS A 149 0.06 -17.95 -16.55
CA HIS A 149 0.40 -16.82 -15.70
C HIS A 149 0.25 -17.28 -14.24
N PRO A 150 1.33 -17.77 -13.62
CA PRO A 150 1.26 -18.29 -12.26
C PRO A 150 1.00 -17.17 -11.27
N ASP A 151 0.24 -17.47 -10.22
CA ASP A 151 0.18 -16.66 -9.01
C ASP A 151 1.58 -16.64 -8.35
N LEU A 152 2.32 -15.55 -8.56
CA LEU A 152 3.70 -15.41 -8.10
C LEU A 152 3.81 -15.50 -6.57
N ALA A 153 2.71 -15.28 -5.83
CA ALA A 153 2.68 -15.45 -4.37
C ALA A 153 2.86 -16.92 -3.92
N LYS A 154 2.70 -17.90 -4.82
CA LYS A 154 2.98 -19.32 -4.54
C LYS A 154 4.43 -19.72 -4.82
N ILE A 155 5.27 -18.80 -5.28
CA ILE A 155 6.70 -19.02 -5.44
C ILE A 155 7.38 -18.61 -4.13
N GLY A 156 7.96 -19.59 -3.42
CA GLY A 156 8.75 -19.32 -2.22
C GLY A 156 10.13 -18.74 -2.59
N CYS A 157 10.45 -17.55 -2.07
CA CYS A 157 11.77 -16.94 -2.17
C CYS A 157 12.38 -16.81 -0.78
N ILE A 158 13.64 -17.20 -0.63
CA ILE A 158 14.42 -16.95 0.58
C ILE A 158 15.40 -15.83 0.25
N PRO A 159 15.19 -14.60 0.77
CA PRO A 159 16.07 -13.48 0.49
C PRO A 159 17.43 -13.67 1.18
N GLN A 160 18.44 -12.99 0.66
CA GLN A 160 19.77 -12.96 1.28
C GLN A 160 19.72 -12.33 2.68
N ASP A 161 18.99 -11.21 2.81
CA ASP A 161 18.78 -10.50 4.08
C ASP A 161 17.28 -10.60 4.46
N PRO A 162 16.90 -11.52 5.36
CA PRO A 162 15.50 -11.66 5.77
C PRO A 162 15.05 -10.47 6.63
N THR A 163 13.80 -10.07 6.45
CA THR A 163 13.15 -9.04 7.28
C THR A 163 12.33 -9.72 8.37
N LEU A 164 12.57 -9.33 9.63
CA LEU A 164 11.72 -9.72 10.76
C LEU A 164 10.69 -8.62 11.02
N PHE A 165 9.44 -9.03 11.17
CA PHE A 165 8.35 -8.16 11.57
C PHE A 165 8.33 -7.99 13.09
N PRO A 166 7.86 -6.83 13.58
CA PRO A 166 7.63 -6.62 15.02
C PRO A 166 6.57 -7.62 15.52
N GLY A 167 7.03 -8.65 16.22
CA GLY A 167 6.20 -9.76 16.69
C GLY A 167 7.07 -10.87 17.27
N THR A 168 6.42 -11.93 17.73
CA THR A 168 7.07 -13.15 18.22
C THR A 168 7.75 -13.91 17.07
N ILE A 169 8.69 -14.80 17.41
CA ILE A 169 9.31 -15.68 16.42
C ILE A 169 8.25 -16.56 15.74
N LYS A 170 7.26 -17.05 16.50
CA LYS A 170 6.15 -17.85 15.96
C LYS A 170 5.37 -17.07 14.90
N GLU A 171 5.01 -15.82 15.17
CA GLU A 171 4.29 -14.95 14.22
C GLU A 171 5.10 -14.69 12.96
N ASN A 172 6.42 -14.52 13.08
CA ASN A 172 7.31 -14.38 11.92
C ASN A 172 7.39 -15.67 11.10
N ILE A 173 7.47 -16.85 11.75
CA ILE A 173 7.48 -18.15 11.07
C ILE A 173 6.16 -18.39 10.31
N THR A 174 5.02 -18.04 10.92
CA THR A 174 3.69 -18.25 10.32
C THR A 174 3.27 -17.13 9.38
N MET A 175 4.07 -16.07 9.22
CA MET A 175 3.70 -14.85 8.50
C MET A 175 2.34 -14.31 8.97
N PHE A 176 2.11 -14.30 10.28
CA PHE A 176 0.87 -13.88 10.95
C PHE A 176 -0.39 -14.66 10.50
N ASN A 177 -0.22 -15.87 9.96
CA ASN A 177 -1.32 -16.76 9.61
C ASN A 177 -1.59 -17.76 10.75
N ASN A 178 -2.57 -17.45 11.59
CA ASN A 178 -2.96 -18.26 12.75
C ASN A 178 -3.33 -19.72 12.42
N LYS A 179 -3.64 -20.05 11.15
CA LYS A 179 -3.91 -21.43 10.73
C LYS A 179 -2.66 -22.31 10.76
N LEU A 180 -1.46 -21.71 10.70
CA LEU A 180 -0.17 -22.40 10.67
C LEU A 180 0.48 -22.49 12.07
N ASP A 181 -0.14 -21.94 13.11
CA ASP A 181 0.41 -21.92 14.47
C ASP A 181 0.74 -23.32 15.01
N GLY A 182 -0.06 -24.32 14.68
CA GLY A 182 0.18 -25.70 15.08
C GLY A 182 1.37 -26.37 14.37
N GLU A 183 1.78 -25.84 13.22
CA GLU A 183 2.87 -26.40 12.40
C GLU A 183 4.22 -25.72 12.70
N ALA A 184 4.20 -24.49 13.23
CA ALA A 184 5.38 -23.66 13.41
C ALA A 184 6.48 -24.34 14.24
N GLU A 185 6.13 -24.98 15.36
CA GLU A 185 7.09 -25.65 16.23
C GLU A 185 7.70 -26.89 15.56
N GLU A 186 6.90 -27.66 14.81
CA GLU A 186 7.37 -28.85 14.10
C GLU A 186 8.33 -28.47 12.97
N VAL A 187 8.00 -27.44 12.20
CA VAL A 187 8.86 -26.92 11.12
C VAL A 187 10.16 -26.37 11.69
N ALA A 188 10.11 -25.59 12.77
CA ALA A 188 11.31 -25.07 13.42
C ALA A 188 12.24 -26.20 13.90
N LYS A 189 11.70 -27.29 14.47
CA LYS A 189 12.49 -28.47 14.84
C LYS A 189 13.14 -29.13 13.61
N LYS A 190 12.40 -29.28 12.50
CA LYS A 190 12.95 -29.82 11.23
C LYS A 190 14.07 -28.97 10.66
N MET A 191 14.00 -27.65 10.85
CA MET A 191 15.02 -26.68 10.42
C MET A 191 16.13 -26.48 11.45
N GLN A 192 16.21 -27.32 12.49
CA GLN A 192 17.22 -27.26 13.56
C GLN A 192 17.19 -25.96 14.40
N LEU A 193 16.07 -25.23 14.42
CA LEU A 193 15.85 -24.02 15.23
C LEU A 193 15.15 -24.30 16.57
N GLY A 194 14.91 -25.58 16.90
CA GLY A 194 14.15 -25.95 18.10
C GLY A 194 14.81 -25.57 19.42
N THR A 195 16.14 -25.40 19.45
CA THR A 195 16.89 -24.93 20.62
C THR A 195 16.78 -23.42 20.82
N ASP A 196 16.76 -22.67 19.72
CA ASP A 196 16.71 -21.21 19.72
C ASP A 196 15.34 -20.70 20.19
N LEU A 197 14.27 -21.43 19.86
CA LEU A 197 12.91 -21.11 20.29
C LEU A 197 12.66 -21.26 21.79
N LYS A 198 13.45 -22.08 22.51
CA LYS A 198 13.27 -22.27 23.96
C LYS A 198 13.82 -21.11 24.80
N ASN A 199 14.68 -20.29 24.19
CA ASN A 199 15.41 -19.23 24.87
C ASN A 199 14.97 -17.82 24.41
N ALA A 200 13.92 -17.73 23.59
CA ALA A 200 13.39 -16.50 23.00
C ALA A 200 12.12 -15.98 23.69
#